data_AF-A0A946H0S5-F1
#
_entry.id   AF-A0A946H0S5-F1
#
_cell.length_a   1.000
_cell.length_b   1.000
_cell.length_c   1.000
_cell.angle_alpha   90.00
_cell.angle_beta   90.00
_cell.angle_gamma   90.00
#
_symmetry.space_group_name_H-M   'P 1'
#
loop_
_entity.id
_entity.type
_entity.pdbx_description
1 polymer ?
#
loop_
_entity_poly.entity_id
_entity_poly.type
_entity_poly.pdbx_seq_one_letter_code
_entity_poly.pdbx_strand_id
1 'polypeptide(L)'
;MATKQTETTDSEEQIITRAQSAVSQCNWVVGECAAAWTEKYAKGRTDADFAALVGLSADQVYQRRRVAETFGDVRETYSSLKWSHFYVALKWDDSPECLQWAEENEATVAEMKAWRRALKGEDLTTEAEFDDWSGDPGVAFVPTEASPVLDPDSFDGSGEGGSRGSAADSPELVSAVARDADGGTGGGDYSPYRQGAASPPPKESGGVTAVVEKPLLSAEQMLKRAVTTLERINKALTEEMLQEIKKQPQKKRDRLVKVVGEISSKTAKLM
;
A
#
# COMPACT_ATOMS: atom_id res chain seq x y z
N MET A 1 8.99 -27.66 -17.70
CA MET A 1 9.62 -27.08 -18.92
C MET A 1 9.99 -25.65 -18.58
N ALA A 2 11.12 -25.13 -19.04
CA ALA A 2 11.47 -23.74 -18.78
C ALA A 2 10.75 -22.82 -19.79
N THR A 3 9.82 -21.99 -19.30
CA THR A 3 9.19 -20.92 -20.08
C THR A 3 10.22 -19.83 -20.33
N LYS A 4 10.91 -19.94 -21.47
CA LYS A 4 11.91 -18.96 -21.90
C LYS A 4 11.23 -17.59 -22.03
N GLN A 5 11.74 -16.57 -21.33
CA GLN A 5 11.27 -15.20 -21.44
C GLN A 5 11.23 -14.78 -22.92
N THR A 6 10.06 -14.35 -23.39
CA THR A 6 9.92 -13.75 -24.70
C THR A 6 10.48 -12.34 -24.66
N GLU A 7 11.70 -12.17 -25.16
CA GLU A 7 12.22 -10.86 -25.56
C GLU A 7 11.41 -10.34 -26.76
N THR A 8 10.19 -9.85 -26.51
CA THR A 8 9.59 -8.90 -27.42
C THR A 8 10.42 -7.61 -27.34
N THR A 9 11.00 -7.23 -28.46
CA THR A 9 11.65 -5.92 -28.63
C THR A 9 10.58 -4.85 -28.85
N ASP A 10 9.64 -4.78 -27.91
CA ASP A 10 8.52 -3.82 -27.93
C ASP A 10 9.09 -2.41 -27.98
N SER A 11 8.58 -1.58 -28.90
CA SER A 11 9.01 -0.19 -29.02
C SER A 11 8.61 0.60 -27.77
N GLU A 12 9.30 1.72 -27.53
CA GLU A 12 8.95 2.64 -26.43
C GLU A 12 7.45 3.02 -26.45
N GLU A 13 6.91 3.30 -27.63
CA GLU A 13 5.49 3.60 -27.84
C GLU A 13 4.59 2.42 -27.46
N GLN A 14 4.94 1.19 -27.86
CA GLN A 14 4.17 -0.01 -27.54
C GLN A 14 4.12 -0.26 -26.03
N ILE A 15 5.23 -0.06 -25.32
CA ILE A 15 5.29 -0.19 -23.86
C ILE A 15 4.43 0.89 -23.18
N ILE A 16 4.47 2.14 -23.67
CA ILE A 16 3.64 3.24 -23.15
C ILE A 16 2.14 2.97 -23.39
N THR A 17 1.73 2.59 -24.60
CA THR A 17 0.32 2.27 -24.91
C THR A 17 -0.19 1.06 -24.14
N ARG A 18 0.64 0.03 -23.95
CA ARG A 18 0.32 -1.13 -23.09
C ARG A 18 0.13 -0.72 -21.64
N ALA A 19 0.99 0.16 -21.11
CA ALA A 19 0.88 0.68 -19.75
C ALA A 19 -0.37 1.55 -19.57
N GLN A 20 -0.61 2.54 -20.45
CA GLN A 20 -1.82 3.39 -20.47
C GLN A 20 -3.10 2.54 -20.44
N SER A 21 -3.18 1.52 -21.31
CA SER A 21 -4.34 0.60 -21.36
C SER A 21 -4.54 -0.20 -20.07
N ALA A 22 -3.46 -0.46 -19.32
CA ALA A 22 -3.48 -1.24 -18.09
C ALA A 22 -3.63 -0.42 -16.80
N VAL A 23 -3.58 0.92 -16.85
CA VAL A 23 -3.59 1.83 -15.68
C VAL A 23 -4.65 1.46 -14.63
N SER A 24 -5.88 1.25 -15.09
CA SER A 24 -7.08 0.93 -14.29
C SER A 24 -7.43 -0.56 -14.23
N GLN A 25 -6.71 -1.42 -14.97
CA GLN A 25 -7.05 -2.84 -15.14
C GLN A 25 -6.05 -3.78 -14.46
N CYS A 26 -4.75 -3.49 -14.52
CA CYS A 26 -3.72 -4.43 -14.07
C CYS A 26 -2.43 -3.73 -13.62
N ASN A 27 -2.28 -3.57 -12.30
CA ASN A 27 -1.09 -3.00 -11.66
C ASN A 27 0.21 -3.73 -12.05
N TRP A 28 0.14 -5.05 -12.23
CA TRP A 28 1.25 -5.88 -12.69
C TRP A 28 1.76 -5.48 -14.08
N VAL A 29 0.86 -5.32 -15.07
CA VAL A 29 1.26 -4.96 -16.44
C VAL A 29 1.86 -3.56 -16.50
N VAL A 30 1.34 -2.62 -15.70
CA VAL A 30 1.96 -1.28 -15.57
C VAL A 30 3.36 -1.37 -14.95
N GLY A 31 3.55 -2.22 -13.93
CA GLY A 31 4.85 -2.46 -13.32
C GLY A 31 5.88 -3.11 -14.26
N GLU A 32 5.45 -4.12 -15.03
CA GLU A 32 6.27 -4.74 -16.10
C GLU A 32 6.68 -3.70 -17.14
N CYS A 33 5.74 -2.87 -17.62
CA CYS A 33 6.01 -1.86 -18.62
C CYS A 33 6.96 -0.78 -18.09
N ALA A 34 6.79 -0.35 -16.84
CA ALA A 34 7.71 0.57 -16.19
C ALA A 34 9.11 -0.04 -16.07
N ALA A 35 9.25 -1.30 -15.64
CA ALA A 35 10.55 -1.98 -15.57
C ALA A 35 11.24 -2.06 -16.94
N ALA A 36 10.53 -2.56 -17.96
CA ALA A 36 11.07 -2.71 -19.32
C ALA A 36 11.42 -1.36 -19.98
N TRP A 37 10.63 -0.30 -19.71
CA TRP A 37 10.95 1.05 -20.17
C TRP A 37 12.16 1.64 -19.45
N THR A 38 12.25 1.46 -18.12
CA THR A 38 13.39 1.96 -17.33
C THR A 38 14.70 1.29 -17.73
N GLU A 39 14.67 -0.03 -18.00
CA GLU A 39 15.82 -0.80 -18.47
C GLU A 39 16.27 -0.37 -19.88
N LYS A 40 15.34 -0.28 -20.85
CA LYS A 40 15.68 -0.18 -22.29
C LYS A 40 15.67 1.24 -22.84
N TYR A 41 14.86 2.13 -22.25
CA TYR A 41 14.49 3.41 -22.86
C TYR A 41 14.76 4.65 -21.99
N ALA A 42 14.88 4.54 -20.67
CA ALA A 42 15.09 5.68 -19.77
C ALA A 42 16.15 6.68 -20.25
N LYS A 43 17.41 6.23 -20.46
CA LYS A 43 18.53 7.03 -21.00
C LYS A 43 18.77 8.36 -20.24
N GLY A 44 18.57 8.35 -18.92
CA GLY A 44 18.67 9.53 -18.05
C GLY A 44 17.32 10.10 -17.60
N ARG A 45 16.21 9.68 -18.22
CA ARG A 45 14.85 9.88 -17.70
C ARG A 45 14.57 8.96 -16.50
N THR A 46 13.49 9.24 -15.79
CA THR A 46 13.12 8.66 -14.49
C THR A 46 11.72 8.04 -14.50
N ASP A 47 11.31 7.43 -13.39
CA ASP A 47 9.92 6.99 -13.16
C ASP A 47 8.91 8.14 -13.32
N ALA A 48 9.29 9.39 -13.02
CA ALA A 48 8.41 10.55 -13.16
C ALA A 48 8.13 10.89 -14.64
N ASP A 49 9.11 10.71 -15.52
CA ASP A 49 8.94 10.88 -16.96
C ASP A 49 8.02 9.80 -17.54
N PHE A 50 8.16 8.53 -17.11
CA PHE A 50 7.23 7.47 -17.50
C PHE A 50 5.83 7.71 -16.93
N ALA A 51 5.72 8.15 -15.68
CA ALA A 51 4.45 8.50 -15.04
C ALA A 51 3.68 9.59 -15.80
N ALA A 52 4.39 10.63 -16.27
CA ALA A 52 3.82 11.67 -17.13
C ALA A 52 3.32 11.12 -18.49
N LEU A 53 3.98 10.10 -19.05
CA LEU A 53 3.58 9.46 -20.31
C LEU A 53 2.37 8.52 -20.14
N VAL A 54 2.17 7.92 -18.96
CA VAL A 54 1.06 6.98 -18.70
C VAL A 54 -0.12 7.56 -17.91
N GLY A 55 0.00 8.80 -17.40
CA GLY A 55 -1.05 9.47 -16.62
C GLY A 55 -1.14 9.02 -15.16
N LEU A 56 0.00 8.71 -14.52
CA LEU A 56 0.11 8.32 -13.12
C LEU A 56 0.98 9.30 -12.32
N SER A 57 1.04 9.14 -10.99
CA SER A 57 2.09 9.77 -10.18
C SER A 57 3.41 9.00 -10.28
N ALA A 58 4.53 9.70 -10.07
CA ALA A 58 5.86 9.09 -10.06
C ALA A 58 5.99 7.96 -9.00
N ASP A 59 5.35 8.15 -7.85
CA ASP A 59 5.30 7.15 -6.76
C ASP A 59 4.46 5.93 -7.13
N GLN A 60 3.30 6.11 -7.78
CA GLN A 60 2.49 4.99 -8.28
C GLN A 60 3.23 4.15 -9.31
N VAL A 61 4.03 4.77 -10.20
CA VAL A 61 4.91 4.06 -11.13
C VAL A 61 6.03 3.35 -10.38
N TYR A 62 6.73 4.04 -9.48
CA TYR A 62 7.82 3.49 -8.69
C TYR A 62 7.41 2.24 -7.89
N GLN A 63 6.27 2.30 -7.18
CA GLN A 63 5.72 1.17 -6.42
C GLN A 63 5.38 -0.01 -7.34
N ARG A 64 4.67 0.23 -8.45
CA ARG A 64 4.32 -0.80 -9.44
C ARG A 64 5.56 -1.45 -10.06
N ARG A 65 6.58 -0.66 -10.42
CA ARG A 65 7.86 -1.15 -10.95
C ARG A 65 8.60 -2.00 -9.92
N ARG A 66 8.77 -1.51 -8.68
CA ARG A 66 9.46 -2.24 -7.60
C ARG A 66 8.82 -3.60 -7.30
N VAL A 67 7.49 -3.69 -7.29
CA VAL A 67 6.79 -4.97 -7.08
C VAL A 67 6.99 -5.91 -8.27
N ALA A 68 6.95 -5.40 -9.51
CA ALA A 68 7.23 -6.21 -10.70
C ALA A 68 8.68 -6.72 -10.75
N GLU A 69 9.66 -5.89 -10.37
CA GLU A 69 11.08 -6.27 -10.30
C GLU A 69 11.41 -7.26 -9.18
N THR A 70 10.69 -7.20 -8.05
CA THR A 70 10.99 -8.02 -6.86
C THR A 70 10.22 -9.36 -6.83
N PHE A 71 9.05 -9.42 -7.46
CA PHE A 71 8.15 -10.58 -7.38
C PHE A 71 7.60 -11.06 -8.74
N GLY A 72 8.00 -10.44 -9.85
CA GLY A 72 7.46 -10.73 -11.19
C GLY A 72 7.74 -12.15 -11.69
N ASP A 73 8.79 -12.80 -11.17
CA ASP A 73 9.17 -14.19 -11.43
C ASP A 73 8.38 -15.19 -10.57
N VAL A 74 8.22 -14.92 -9.28
CA VAL A 74 7.55 -15.83 -8.33
C VAL A 74 6.02 -15.73 -8.34
N ARG A 75 5.43 -14.62 -8.80
CA ARG A 75 3.97 -14.36 -8.74
C ARG A 75 3.12 -15.49 -9.33
N GLU A 76 3.60 -16.20 -10.36
CA GLU A 76 2.84 -17.26 -11.05
C GLU A 76 2.67 -18.52 -10.18
N THR A 77 3.45 -18.61 -9.09
CA THR A 77 3.30 -19.61 -8.01
C THR A 77 2.12 -19.30 -7.09
N TYR A 78 1.66 -18.05 -7.05
CA TYR A 78 0.72 -17.50 -6.06
C TYR A 78 -0.58 -17.06 -6.75
N SER A 79 -1.34 -18.05 -7.22
CA SER A 79 -2.50 -17.90 -8.09
C SER A 79 -3.67 -17.11 -7.51
N SER A 80 -3.81 -17.06 -6.18
CA SER A 80 -4.92 -16.36 -5.49
C SER A 80 -4.55 -14.93 -5.05
N LEU A 81 -3.25 -14.58 -5.02
CA LEU A 81 -2.80 -13.32 -4.43
C LEU A 81 -2.93 -12.12 -5.38
N LYS A 82 -3.70 -11.12 -4.94
CA LYS A 82 -3.72 -9.78 -5.54
C LYS A 82 -2.37 -9.06 -5.38
N TRP A 83 -2.04 -8.15 -6.31
CA TRP A 83 -0.83 -7.28 -6.30
C TRP A 83 -0.55 -6.61 -4.94
N SER A 84 -1.60 -6.23 -4.20
CA SER A 84 -1.51 -5.59 -2.88
C SER A 84 -0.88 -6.47 -1.79
N HIS A 85 -0.88 -7.81 -1.93
CA HIS A 85 -0.12 -8.69 -1.02
C HIS A 85 1.39 -8.48 -1.22
N PHE A 86 1.85 -8.53 -2.47
CA PHE A 86 3.26 -8.36 -2.84
C PHE A 86 3.78 -6.96 -2.52
N TYR A 87 2.97 -5.93 -2.75
CA TYR A 87 3.32 -4.55 -2.39
C TYR A 87 3.51 -4.36 -0.88
N VAL A 88 2.63 -4.93 -0.06
CA VAL A 88 2.78 -4.91 1.41
C VAL A 88 3.98 -5.76 1.85
N ALA A 89 4.22 -6.91 1.20
CA ALA A 89 5.36 -7.77 1.46
C ALA A 89 6.72 -7.19 0.99
N LEU A 90 6.73 -6.19 0.10
CA LEU A 90 7.95 -5.55 -0.43
C LEU A 90 8.86 -4.97 0.67
N LYS A 91 8.29 -4.63 1.83
CA LYS A 91 9.01 -4.08 2.99
C LYS A 91 9.37 -5.15 4.04
N TRP A 92 9.18 -6.44 3.75
CA TRP A 92 9.28 -7.53 4.73
C TRP A 92 10.42 -8.51 4.42
N ASP A 93 11.26 -8.73 5.43
CA ASP A 93 12.32 -9.73 5.53
C ASP A 93 11.82 -11.18 5.39
N ASP A 94 10.63 -11.44 5.93
CA ASP A 94 9.88 -12.70 5.95
C ASP A 94 8.79 -12.76 4.86
N SER A 95 8.99 -12.04 3.75
CA SER A 95 8.02 -11.96 2.66
C SER A 95 7.66 -13.30 2.00
N PRO A 96 8.58 -14.26 1.75
CA PRO A 96 8.22 -15.54 1.13
C PRO A 96 7.30 -16.38 2.02
N GLU A 97 7.55 -16.38 3.33
CA GLU A 97 6.77 -17.12 4.33
C GLU A 97 5.36 -16.52 4.48
N CYS A 98 5.26 -15.19 4.49
CA CYS A 98 3.99 -14.47 4.52
C CYS A 98 3.14 -14.72 3.26
N LEU A 99 3.75 -14.67 2.07
CA LEU A 99 3.06 -14.90 0.80
C LEU A 99 2.62 -16.36 0.64
N GLN A 100 3.47 -17.33 1.02
CA GLN A 100 3.09 -18.74 1.05
C GLN A 100 1.92 -18.99 2.00
N TRP A 101 1.97 -18.47 3.23
CA TRP A 101 0.86 -18.61 4.17
C TRP A 101 -0.44 -17.99 3.61
N ALA A 102 -0.36 -16.83 2.94
CA ALA A 102 -1.53 -16.18 2.37
C ALA A 102 -2.19 -17.02 1.26
N GLU A 103 -1.42 -17.58 0.33
CA GLU A 103 -1.90 -18.45 -0.75
C GLU A 103 -2.52 -19.75 -0.19
N GLU A 104 -1.85 -20.41 0.76
CA GLU A 104 -2.36 -21.65 1.40
C GLU A 104 -3.69 -21.46 2.14
N ASN A 105 -3.98 -20.22 2.59
CA ASN A 105 -5.14 -19.89 3.41
C ASN A 105 -6.24 -19.12 2.67
N GLU A 106 -6.03 -18.72 1.41
CA GLU A 106 -6.89 -17.78 0.67
C GLU A 106 -7.06 -16.44 1.46
N ALA A 107 -6.00 -16.00 2.15
CA ALA A 107 -6.07 -14.92 3.13
C ALA A 107 -6.02 -13.53 2.51
N THR A 108 -6.70 -12.56 3.12
CA THR A 108 -6.61 -11.14 2.74
C THR A 108 -5.30 -10.49 3.18
N VAL A 109 -4.97 -9.35 2.58
CA VAL A 109 -3.84 -8.49 2.99
C VAL A 109 -3.90 -8.13 4.48
N ALA A 110 -5.10 -7.92 5.03
CA ALA A 110 -5.30 -7.62 6.45
C ALA A 110 -4.98 -8.84 7.34
N GLU A 111 -5.43 -10.04 6.95
CA GLU A 111 -5.11 -11.29 7.66
C GLU A 111 -3.62 -11.64 7.56
N MET A 112 -2.98 -11.41 6.41
CA MET A 112 -1.53 -11.56 6.24
C MET A 112 -0.75 -10.57 7.13
N LYS A 113 -1.14 -9.29 7.14
CA LYS A 113 -0.60 -8.27 8.07
C LYS A 113 -0.79 -8.69 9.54
N ALA A 114 -1.90 -9.36 9.90
CA ALA A 114 -2.18 -9.81 11.27
C ALA A 114 -1.40 -11.09 11.66
N TRP A 115 -1.31 -12.06 10.76
CA TRP A 115 -0.55 -13.31 10.97
C TRP A 115 0.93 -13.04 11.19
N ARG A 116 1.54 -12.19 10.36
CA ARG A 116 2.94 -11.75 10.51
C ARG A 116 3.20 -11.15 11.90
N ARG A 117 2.31 -10.25 12.35
CA ARG A 117 2.40 -9.65 13.69
C ARG A 117 2.27 -10.69 14.80
N ALA A 118 1.38 -11.68 14.64
CA ALA A 118 1.22 -12.76 15.60
C ALA A 118 2.48 -13.64 15.70
N LEU A 119 3.20 -13.89 14.59
CA LEU A 119 4.49 -14.58 14.62
C LEU A 119 5.60 -13.75 15.28
N LYS A 120 5.74 -12.47 14.94
CA LYS A 120 6.78 -11.58 15.51
C LYS A 120 6.44 -11.04 16.91
N GLY A 121 5.34 -11.51 17.52
CA GLY A 121 4.85 -11.04 18.82
C GLY A 121 4.59 -9.53 18.86
N GLU A 122 4.20 -8.93 17.74
CA GLU A 122 3.82 -7.51 17.63
C GLU A 122 2.38 -7.30 18.12
N ASP A 123 2.12 -6.18 18.80
CA ASP A 123 0.84 -6.02 19.48
C ASP A 123 -0.29 -5.74 18.47
N LEU A 124 -1.22 -6.68 18.37
CA LEU A 124 -2.33 -6.69 17.40
C LEU A 124 -3.37 -5.57 17.64
N THR A 125 -3.15 -4.73 18.64
CA THR A 125 -3.92 -3.51 18.93
C THR A 125 -3.39 -2.27 18.21
N THR A 126 -2.17 -2.31 17.68
CA THR A 126 -1.65 -1.23 16.82
C THR A 126 -2.38 -1.29 15.49
N GLU A 127 -3.09 -0.22 15.14
CA GLU A 127 -3.77 -0.14 13.85
C GLU A 127 -2.77 -0.37 12.72
N ALA A 128 -3.18 -1.16 11.71
CA ALA A 128 -2.35 -1.32 10.53
C ALA A 128 -2.31 0.03 9.80
N GLU A 129 -1.10 0.53 9.52
CA GLU A 129 -0.91 1.76 8.74
C GLU A 129 -1.86 1.77 7.53
N PHE A 130 -2.68 2.83 7.45
CA PHE A 130 -3.62 3.02 6.36
C PHE A 130 -2.83 3.32 5.09
N ASP A 131 -2.52 2.24 4.40
CA ASP A 131 -1.87 2.19 3.12
C ASP A 131 -2.98 2.16 2.07
N ASP A 132 -3.08 3.22 1.27
CA ASP A 132 -4.16 3.48 0.31
C ASP A 132 -4.37 2.28 -0.64
N TRP A 133 -3.26 1.63 -1.04
CA TRP A 133 -3.28 0.44 -1.89
C TRP A 133 -3.53 -0.89 -1.16
N SER A 134 -3.73 -0.88 0.15
CA SER A 134 -4.19 -2.06 0.91
C SER A 134 -5.72 -2.17 0.94
N GLY A 135 -6.44 -1.14 0.47
CA GLY A 135 -7.81 -1.27 -0.03
C GLY A 135 -7.87 -2.01 -1.37
N ASP A 136 -9.06 -2.45 -1.78
CA ASP A 136 -9.24 -3.07 -3.09
C ASP A 136 -9.26 -1.98 -4.18
N PRO A 137 -8.43 -2.03 -5.26
CA PRO A 137 -8.27 -0.93 -6.22
C PRO A 137 -9.50 -0.61 -7.09
N GLY A 138 -10.67 -1.18 -6.78
CA GLY A 138 -11.97 -0.74 -7.29
C GLY A 138 -12.60 0.42 -6.49
N VAL A 139 -12.05 0.79 -5.33
CA VAL A 139 -12.46 2.00 -4.60
C VAL A 139 -11.85 3.21 -5.29
N ALA A 140 -12.59 3.78 -6.24
CA ALA A 140 -12.24 5.06 -6.85
C ALA A 140 -12.14 6.14 -5.76
N PHE A 141 -11.13 7.03 -5.89
CA PHE A 141 -10.90 8.17 -5.02
C PHE A 141 -12.20 8.99 -4.85
N VAL A 142 -12.82 8.92 -3.68
CA VAL A 142 -13.91 9.80 -3.28
C VAL A 142 -13.26 11.06 -2.68
N PRO A 143 -13.37 12.24 -3.31
CA PRO A 143 -12.82 13.46 -2.74
C PRO A 143 -13.46 13.71 -1.37
N THR A 144 -12.63 13.83 -0.33
CA THR A 144 -13.11 14.11 1.03
C THR A 144 -13.55 15.57 1.19
N GLU A 145 -13.24 16.42 0.21
CA GLU A 145 -13.79 17.77 0.09
C GLU A 145 -15.24 17.69 -0.39
N ALA A 146 -16.17 18.13 0.45
CA ALA A 146 -17.59 18.17 0.14
C ALA A 146 -17.87 19.19 -0.98
N SER A 147 -17.93 18.70 -2.22
CA SER A 147 -18.41 19.50 -3.35
C SER A 147 -19.82 20.02 -3.02
N PRO A 148 -20.06 21.34 -3.09
CA PRO A 148 -21.37 21.88 -2.76
C PRO A 148 -22.41 21.33 -3.74
N VAL A 149 -23.51 20.79 -3.22
CA VAL A 149 -24.65 20.40 -4.03
C VAL A 149 -25.27 21.68 -4.59
N LEU A 150 -25.08 21.91 -5.88
CA LEU A 150 -25.78 22.96 -6.61
C LEU A 150 -27.26 22.60 -6.69
N ASP A 151 -28.13 23.47 -6.21
CA ASP A 151 -29.58 23.30 -6.33
C ASP A 151 -29.97 23.21 -7.81
N PRO A 152 -30.95 22.36 -8.20
CA PRO A 152 -31.31 22.15 -9.59
C PRO A 152 -31.81 23.41 -10.30
N ASP A 153 -32.35 24.39 -9.56
CA ASP A 153 -32.75 25.70 -10.09
C ASP A 153 -31.57 26.60 -10.49
N SER A 154 -30.33 26.23 -10.13
CA SER A 154 -29.08 26.87 -10.59
C SER A 154 -28.47 26.21 -11.83
N PHE A 155 -29.04 25.10 -12.31
CA PHE A 155 -28.61 24.42 -13.54
C PHE A 155 -29.22 25.09 -14.77
N ASP A 156 -28.58 26.17 -15.22
CA ASP A 156 -28.76 26.73 -16.56
C ASP A 156 -28.41 25.66 -17.62
N GLY A 157 -29.35 25.41 -18.54
CA GLY A 157 -29.28 24.32 -19.53
C GLY A 157 -28.32 24.53 -20.70
N SER A 158 -27.39 25.48 -20.60
CA SER A 158 -26.45 25.87 -21.66
C SER A 158 -25.16 25.03 -21.62
N GLY A 159 -25.23 23.81 -22.13
CA GLY A 159 -24.07 22.90 -22.19
C GLY A 159 -23.05 23.30 -23.27
N GLU A 160 -21.99 24.03 -22.92
CA GLU A 160 -20.81 24.24 -23.78
C GLU A 160 -19.48 24.07 -23.01
N GLY A 161 -18.44 23.61 -23.72
CA GLY A 161 -17.24 23.05 -23.09
C GLY A 161 -16.23 24.10 -22.59
N GLY A 162 -15.69 23.89 -21.38
CA GLY A 162 -14.69 24.77 -20.76
C GLY A 162 -13.33 24.79 -21.48
N SER A 163 -13.22 25.62 -22.52
CA SER A 163 -11.95 25.98 -23.17
C SER A 163 -11.20 27.08 -22.41
N ARG A 164 -9.95 27.34 -22.78
CA ARG A 164 -8.98 28.14 -21.99
C ARG A 164 -8.90 29.62 -22.37
N GLY A 165 -8.77 30.47 -21.35
CA GLY A 165 -8.21 31.84 -21.41
C GLY A 165 -9.23 32.99 -21.50
N SER A 166 -8.84 34.27 -21.40
CA SER A 166 -7.60 34.88 -20.88
C SER A 166 -7.69 36.42 -20.89
N ALA A 167 -7.12 37.11 -19.88
CA ALA A 167 -6.77 38.55 -19.84
C ALA A 167 -7.94 39.57 -19.99
N ALA A 168 -7.82 40.87 -19.69
CA ALA A 168 -6.81 41.67 -18.94
C ALA A 168 -7.57 42.46 -17.82
N ASP A 169 -7.37 43.72 -17.38
CA ASP A 169 -6.42 44.87 -17.51
C ASP A 169 -6.80 45.86 -16.35
N SER A 170 -6.19 46.99 -15.95
CA SER A 170 -4.97 47.80 -16.19
C SER A 170 -4.93 48.90 -15.07
N PRO A 171 -3.97 49.85 -14.95
CA PRO A 171 -2.67 50.04 -15.61
C PRO A 171 -1.50 50.27 -14.62
N GLU A 172 -0.37 50.81 -15.12
CA GLU A 172 0.97 50.87 -14.50
C GLU A 172 1.25 52.03 -13.51
N LEU A 173 2.36 51.91 -12.77
CA LEU A 173 3.46 52.90 -12.84
C LEU A 173 4.82 52.20 -12.70
N VAL A 174 5.81 52.61 -13.51
CA VAL A 174 7.20 52.12 -13.46
C VAL A 174 8.15 53.18 -12.88
N SER A 175 9.16 52.75 -12.13
CA SER A 175 10.35 53.55 -11.83
C SER A 175 11.55 52.65 -11.58
N ALA A 176 12.71 53.00 -12.14
CA ALA A 176 13.94 52.22 -12.04
C ALA A 176 15.14 53.12 -11.69
N VAL A 177 15.87 52.73 -10.64
CA VAL A 177 17.19 53.26 -10.27
C VAL A 177 18.05 52.06 -9.85
N ALA A 178 19.37 52.13 -10.04
CA ALA A 178 20.24 50.94 -10.00
C ALA A 178 21.52 51.15 -9.17
N ARG A 179 22.11 50.01 -8.76
CA ARG A 179 23.41 49.83 -8.06
C ARG A 179 23.41 50.28 -6.58
N ASP A 180 24.24 49.73 -5.69
CA ASP A 180 25.36 48.76 -5.78
C ASP A 180 25.05 47.51 -4.91
N ALA A 181 25.36 46.26 -5.28
CA ALA A 181 26.64 45.58 -5.53
C ALA A 181 27.34 45.00 -4.28
N ASP A 182 27.10 43.72 -4.01
CA ASP A 182 28.13 42.75 -3.57
C ASP A 182 27.75 41.34 -4.13
N GLY A 183 28.69 40.39 -4.13
CA GLY A 183 28.53 39.04 -4.69
C GLY A 183 27.80 38.03 -3.79
N GLY A 184 27.51 36.81 -4.22
CA GLY A 184 27.77 36.21 -5.54
C GLY A 184 27.84 34.68 -5.44
N THR A 185 27.26 33.96 -6.41
CA THR A 185 27.05 32.48 -6.43
C THR A 185 26.12 31.95 -5.31
N GLY A 186 25.40 30.84 -5.49
CA GLY A 186 25.18 30.06 -6.71
C GLY A 186 24.84 28.59 -6.41
N GLY A 187 23.87 28.02 -7.14
CA GLY A 187 23.36 26.67 -6.89
C GLY A 187 22.31 26.63 -5.77
N GLY A 188 21.38 25.69 -5.86
CA GLY A 188 20.35 25.47 -4.84
C GLY A 188 20.45 24.05 -4.28
N ASP A 189 19.93 23.86 -3.07
CA ASP A 189 19.85 22.54 -2.44
C ASP A 189 18.48 22.40 -1.75
N TYR A 190 17.63 21.50 -2.26
CA TYR A 190 16.34 21.19 -1.65
C TYR A 190 16.54 20.11 -0.58
N SER A 191 16.78 20.56 0.66
CA SER A 191 16.84 19.67 1.83
C SER A 191 15.52 19.68 2.61
N PRO A 192 14.77 18.56 2.69
CA PRO A 192 13.50 18.50 3.41
C PRO A 192 13.67 18.48 4.96
N TYR A 193 14.89 18.42 5.47
CA TYR A 193 15.20 18.41 6.89
C TYR A 193 15.66 19.80 7.36
N ARG A 194 14.86 20.43 8.24
CA ARG A 194 15.23 21.72 8.85
C ARG A 194 16.47 21.56 9.76
N GLN A 195 17.47 22.42 9.56
CA GLN A 195 18.52 22.63 10.55
C GLN A 195 17.88 23.12 11.87
N GLY A 196 18.17 22.43 12.97
CA GLY A 196 17.60 22.74 14.29
C GLY A 196 17.43 21.53 15.22
N ALA A 197 17.36 20.30 14.68
CA ALA A 197 17.23 19.07 15.45
C ALA A 197 18.57 18.61 16.09
N ALA A 198 19.12 19.42 17.00
CA ALA A 198 20.40 19.17 17.67
C ALA A 198 20.24 18.99 19.19
N SER A 199 19.68 17.86 19.62
CA SER A 199 19.83 17.36 20.99
C SER A 199 21.06 16.44 21.05
N PRO A 200 22.01 16.63 22.00
CA PRO A 200 23.20 15.80 22.07
C PRO A 200 22.86 14.36 22.50
N PRO A 201 23.54 13.34 21.96
CA PRO A 201 23.32 11.95 22.37
C PRO A 201 23.76 11.73 23.82
N PRO A 202 23.06 10.86 24.59
CA PRO A 202 23.56 10.37 25.87
C PRO A 202 24.94 9.70 25.68
N LYS A 203 25.85 9.92 26.63
CA LYS A 203 27.21 9.37 26.54
C LYS A 203 27.19 7.85 26.51
N GLU A 204 27.91 7.28 25.55
CA GLU A 204 28.23 5.86 25.55
C GLU A 204 28.93 5.48 26.86
N SER A 205 28.50 4.38 27.45
CA SER A 205 29.22 3.66 28.51
C SER A 205 29.20 2.20 28.10
N GLY A 206 30.38 1.62 27.85
CA GLY A 206 30.50 0.32 27.21
C GLY A 206 29.80 -0.79 27.99
N GLY A 207 28.67 -1.26 27.46
CA GLY A 207 27.89 -2.37 27.98
C GLY A 207 27.48 -3.28 26.83
N VAL A 208 27.60 -4.59 27.03
CA VAL A 208 27.27 -5.61 26.02
C VAL A 208 25.84 -5.41 25.51
N THR A 209 25.62 -5.63 24.21
CA THR A 209 24.31 -5.55 23.55
C THR A 209 23.34 -6.59 24.11
N ALA A 210 22.70 -6.25 25.23
CA ALA A 210 21.56 -6.98 25.75
C ALA A 210 20.38 -6.78 24.80
N VAL A 211 19.99 -7.84 24.08
CA VAL A 211 18.69 -7.88 23.41
C VAL A 211 17.63 -7.72 24.49
N VAL A 212 16.89 -6.61 24.46
CA VAL A 212 15.79 -6.38 25.39
C VAL A 212 14.65 -7.32 24.99
N GLU A 213 14.60 -8.48 25.64
CA GLU A 213 13.52 -9.44 25.44
C GLU A 213 12.18 -8.75 25.70
N LYS A 214 11.33 -8.76 24.68
CA LYS A 214 10.00 -8.15 24.70
C LYS A 214 9.20 -8.83 25.83
N PRO A 215 8.61 -8.08 26.79
CA PRO A 215 7.95 -8.69 27.93
C PRO A 215 6.89 -9.71 27.49
N LEU A 216 7.12 -10.99 27.84
CA LEU A 216 6.18 -12.06 27.56
C LEU A 216 4.84 -11.72 28.21
N LEU A 217 3.76 -11.75 27.42
CA LEU A 217 2.40 -11.48 27.91
C LEU A 217 2.12 -12.37 29.12
N SER A 218 1.77 -11.76 30.25
CA SER A 218 1.42 -12.51 31.46
C SER A 218 0.27 -13.47 31.16
N ALA A 219 0.25 -14.65 31.80
CA ALA A 219 -0.85 -15.59 31.67
C ALA A 219 -2.22 -14.94 31.98
N GLU A 220 -2.26 -13.99 32.91
CA GLU A 220 -3.44 -13.17 33.21
C GLU A 220 -3.85 -12.25 32.05
N GLN A 221 -2.87 -11.62 31.37
CA GLN A 221 -3.11 -10.78 30.20
C GLN A 221 -3.59 -11.60 29.01
N MET A 222 -3.00 -12.78 28.77
CA MET A 222 -3.46 -13.72 27.75
C MET A 222 -4.87 -14.22 28.05
N LEU A 223 -5.17 -14.62 29.29
CA LEU A 223 -6.50 -15.05 29.71
C LEU A 223 -7.55 -13.96 29.51
N LYS A 224 -7.27 -12.72 29.96
CA LYS A 224 -8.17 -11.57 29.80
C LYS A 224 -8.40 -11.20 28.33
N ARG A 225 -7.34 -11.24 27.49
CA ARG A 225 -7.46 -11.07 26.03
C ARG A 225 -8.33 -12.18 25.43
N ALA A 226 -8.04 -13.45 25.75
CA ALA A 226 -8.77 -14.61 25.22
C ALA A 226 -10.27 -14.58 25.57
N VAL A 227 -10.62 -14.35 26.84
CA VAL A 227 -12.02 -14.23 27.30
C VAL A 227 -12.74 -13.13 26.52
N THR A 228 -12.20 -11.91 26.48
CA THR A 228 -12.85 -10.79 25.77
C THR A 228 -12.94 -10.99 24.25
N THR A 229 -12.05 -11.77 23.63
CA THR A 229 -12.21 -12.17 22.22
C THR A 229 -13.31 -13.22 22.02
N LEU A 230 -13.41 -14.22 22.91
CA LEU A 230 -14.45 -15.25 22.83
C LEU A 230 -15.85 -14.67 23.11
N GLU A 231 -15.97 -13.73 24.04
CA GLU A 231 -17.21 -12.98 24.31
C GLU A 231 -17.68 -12.19 23.08
N ARG A 232 -16.77 -11.51 22.37
CA ARG A 232 -17.08 -10.79 21.12
C ARG A 232 -17.52 -11.75 20.01
N ILE A 233 -16.82 -12.87 19.83
CA ILE A 233 -17.18 -13.90 18.84
C ILE A 233 -18.57 -14.46 19.17
N ASN A 234 -18.85 -14.81 20.42
CA ASN A 234 -20.15 -15.31 20.85
C ASN A 234 -21.27 -14.28 20.63
N LYS A 235 -20.99 -12.98 20.83
CA LYS A 235 -21.96 -11.89 20.52
C LYS A 235 -22.15 -11.67 19.01
N ALA A 236 -21.14 -11.96 18.19
CA ALA A 236 -21.21 -11.83 16.73
C ALA A 236 -21.87 -13.03 16.03
N LEU A 237 -21.90 -14.21 16.67
CA LEU A 237 -22.60 -15.41 16.20
C LEU A 237 -24.12 -15.31 16.45
N THR A 238 -24.75 -14.31 15.83
CA THR A 238 -26.22 -14.21 15.79
C THR A 238 -26.82 -15.33 14.93
N GLU A 239 -28.11 -15.63 15.11
CA GLU A 239 -28.77 -16.70 14.34
C GLU A 239 -28.73 -16.41 12.82
N GLU A 240 -28.78 -15.15 12.41
CA GLU A 240 -28.59 -14.69 11.02
C GLU A 240 -27.18 -15.00 10.52
N MET A 241 -26.15 -14.66 11.30
CA MET A 241 -24.74 -14.98 10.99
C MET A 241 -24.52 -16.49 10.89
N LEU A 242 -25.20 -17.29 11.73
CA LEU A 242 -25.18 -18.76 11.64
C LEU A 242 -25.86 -19.29 10.36
N GLN A 243 -26.84 -18.59 9.77
CA GLN A 243 -27.38 -18.94 8.45
C GLN A 243 -26.41 -18.57 7.31
N GLU A 244 -25.73 -17.42 7.37
CA GLU A 244 -24.70 -17.08 6.38
C GLU A 244 -23.49 -18.02 6.45
N ILE A 245 -23.03 -18.39 7.66
CA ILE A 245 -21.98 -19.40 7.87
C ILE A 245 -22.39 -20.76 7.29
N LYS A 246 -23.67 -21.15 7.35
CA LYS A 246 -24.17 -22.38 6.71
C LYS A 246 -24.05 -22.33 5.18
N LYS A 247 -24.13 -21.17 4.54
CA LYS A 247 -23.92 -21.01 3.08
C LYS A 247 -22.45 -21.06 2.65
N GLN A 248 -21.50 -20.86 3.56
CA GLN A 248 -20.07 -20.85 3.24
C GLN A 248 -19.53 -22.23 2.82
N PRO A 249 -18.44 -22.27 2.03
CA PRO A 249 -17.83 -23.53 1.59
C PRO A 249 -17.50 -24.47 2.74
N GLN A 250 -17.80 -25.76 2.57
CA GLN A 250 -17.68 -26.76 3.64
C GLN A 250 -16.28 -26.80 4.28
N LYS A 251 -15.20 -26.72 3.48
CA LYS A 251 -13.80 -26.57 3.95
C LYS A 251 -13.61 -25.48 5.01
N LYS A 252 -14.32 -24.33 4.89
CA LYS A 252 -14.23 -23.20 5.82
C LYS A 252 -15.08 -23.42 7.08
N ARG A 253 -16.26 -24.04 6.95
CA ARG A 253 -17.11 -24.46 8.09
C ARG A 253 -16.43 -25.53 8.96
N ASP A 254 -15.87 -26.54 8.32
CA ASP A 254 -15.22 -27.67 8.99
C ASP A 254 -13.94 -27.20 9.74
N ARG A 255 -13.21 -26.23 9.16
CA ARG A 255 -12.09 -25.53 9.82
C ARG A 255 -12.53 -24.78 11.08
N LEU A 256 -13.65 -24.04 11.02
CA LEU A 256 -14.21 -23.33 12.17
C LEU A 256 -14.59 -24.30 13.31
N VAL A 257 -15.32 -25.38 12.98
CA VAL A 257 -15.70 -26.42 13.95
C VAL A 257 -14.47 -27.07 14.58
N LYS A 258 -13.44 -27.40 13.78
CA LYS A 258 -12.18 -27.95 14.29
C LYS A 258 -11.49 -27.00 15.28
N VAL A 259 -11.35 -25.72 14.94
CA VAL A 259 -10.68 -24.73 15.81
C VAL A 259 -11.44 -24.54 17.13
N VAL A 260 -12.77 -24.44 17.10
CA VAL A 260 -13.59 -24.35 18.32
C VAL A 260 -13.49 -25.62 19.16
N GLY A 261 -13.47 -26.80 18.52
CA GLY A 261 -13.26 -28.08 19.21
C GLY A 261 -11.88 -28.20 19.86
N GLU A 262 -10.82 -27.72 19.20
CA GLU A 262 -9.48 -27.66 19.77
C GLU A 262 -9.39 -26.69 20.95
N ILE A 263 -10.03 -25.53 20.88
CA ILE A 263 -10.11 -24.58 22.00
C ILE A 263 -10.84 -25.22 23.17
N SER A 264 -11.99 -25.85 22.94
CA SER A 264 -12.77 -26.58 23.95
C SER A 264 -11.96 -27.71 24.61
N SER A 265 -11.21 -28.48 23.82
CA SER A 265 -10.32 -29.53 24.34
C SER A 265 -9.13 -28.99 25.14
N LYS A 266 -8.67 -27.76 24.85
CA LYS A 266 -7.61 -27.07 25.60
C LYS A 266 -8.16 -26.47 26.90
N THR A 267 -9.35 -25.87 26.90
CA THR A 267 -9.98 -25.34 28.13
C THR A 267 -10.48 -26.45 29.06
N ALA A 268 -10.91 -27.59 28.54
CA ALA A 268 -11.25 -28.77 29.34
C ALA A 268 -10.05 -29.43 30.05
N LYS A 269 -8.81 -28.96 29.80
CA LYS A 269 -7.59 -29.35 30.53
C LYS A 269 -7.15 -28.31 31.56
N LEU A 270 -7.94 -27.25 31.76
CA LEU A 270 -7.77 -26.23 32.80
C LEU A 270 -8.74 -26.42 33.98
N MET A 271 -9.54 -27.49 33.94
CA MET A 271 -10.47 -27.95 34.98
C MET A 271 -10.09 -29.36 35.43
#